data_AF-A0A0I9S9U7-F1
#
_entry.id   AF-A0A0I9S9U7-F1
#
_cell.length_a   1.000
_cell.length_b   1.000
_cell.length_c   1.000
_cell.angle_alpha   90.00
_cell.angle_beta   90.00
_cell.angle_gamma   90.00
#
_symmetry.space_group_name_H-M   'P 1'
#
loop_
_entity.id
_entity.type
_entity.pdbx_description
1 polymer ?
#
loop_
_entity_poly.entity_id
_entity_poly.type
_entity_poly.pdbx_seq_one_letter_code
_entity_poly.pdbx_strand_id
1 'polypeptide(L)'
;MITAVEIDELYYAEPIASVTNKATGLSGAEVAAILKNAATKQVKNVHGDTFQYEESEASTTRYKNALTGEYYRETSEPGEVKLNFTIGEYDYATKADLQGGKSTDKSWERGKYKPIHKCVIGKTKDGVYVVFPKAAINARGSNTDKAVGLAVSAVPLSTGVDGLASEKWFDESEVVAPEG
;
A
#
# COMPACT_ATOMS: atom_id res chain seq x y z
N MET A 1 -10.56 -18.67 4.85
CA MET A 1 -9.33 -19.39 4.44
C MET A 1 -8.70 -18.52 3.38
N ILE A 2 -7.45 -18.07 3.57
CA ILE A 2 -6.77 -17.25 2.55
C ILE A 2 -6.22 -18.20 1.49
N THR A 3 -6.56 -17.95 0.23
CA THR A 3 -6.05 -18.67 -0.93
C THR A 3 -5.07 -17.80 -1.70
N ALA A 4 -4.11 -18.40 -2.41
CA ALA A 4 -3.17 -17.65 -3.23
C ALA A 4 -3.90 -17.15 -4.49
N VAL A 5 -4.50 -15.98 -4.39
CA VAL A 5 -5.21 -15.32 -5.49
C VAL A 5 -4.72 -13.88 -5.65
N GLU A 6 -4.90 -13.36 -6.86
CA GLU A 6 -4.50 -12.01 -7.21
C GLU A 6 -5.34 -10.93 -6.49
N ILE A 7 -4.78 -9.72 -6.42
CA ILE A 7 -5.50 -8.51 -6.03
C ILE A 7 -6.37 -8.06 -7.21
N ASP A 8 -7.67 -7.91 -6.99
CA ASP A 8 -8.62 -7.50 -8.02
C ASP A 8 -9.06 -6.03 -7.89
N GLU A 9 -9.13 -5.52 -6.66
CA GLU A 9 -9.45 -4.12 -6.38
C GLU A 9 -8.33 -3.44 -5.59
N LEU A 10 -8.05 -2.17 -5.90
CA LEU A 10 -7.07 -1.38 -5.16
C LEU A 10 -7.61 0.03 -4.94
N TYR A 11 -7.42 0.55 -3.73
CA TYR A 11 -7.89 1.85 -3.29
C TYR A 11 -6.75 2.62 -2.64
N TYR A 12 -6.83 3.95 -2.71
CA TYR A 12 -5.97 4.81 -1.91
C TYR A 12 -6.74 5.99 -1.31
N ALA A 13 -6.29 6.44 -0.14
CA ALA A 13 -6.88 7.54 0.62
C ALA A 13 -5.78 8.31 1.40
N GLU A 14 -6.17 9.34 2.14
CA GLU A 14 -5.27 9.97 3.12
C GLU A 14 -4.82 8.97 4.20
N PRO A 15 -3.61 9.12 4.78
CA PRO A 15 -3.15 8.26 5.86
C PRO A 15 -4.11 8.22 7.04
N ILE A 16 -4.27 7.05 7.64
CA ILE A 16 -5.10 6.88 8.83
C ILE A 16 -4.42 7.58 10.01
N ALA A 17 -5.07 8.62 10.54
CA ALA A 17 -4.52 9.47 11.61
C ALA A 17 -4.89 9.01 13.04
N SER A 18 -5.89 8.14 13.17
CA SER A 18 -6.37 7.65 14.48
C SER A 18 -7.14 6.35 14.32
N VAL A 19 -7.23 5.58 15.41
CA VAL A 19 -8.13 4.43 15.55
C VAL A 19 -9.04 4.64 16.76
N THR A 20 -10.25 4.08 16.67
CA THR A 20 -11.28 4.22 17.71
C THR A 20 -10.86 3.51 19.01
N ASN A 21 -10.31 2.29 18.90
CA ASN A 21 -9.83 1.53 20.03
C ASN A 21 -8.38 1.10 19.81
N LYS A 22 -7.46 1.74 20.54
CA LYS A 22 -6.02 1.48 20.46
C LYS A 22 -5.62 0.07 20.88
N ALA A 23 -6.39 -0.57 21.76
CA ALA A 23 -6.07 -1.93 22.21
C ALA A 23 -6.30 -2.97 21.11
N THR A 24 -7.28 -2.73 20.23
CA THR A 24 -7.64 -3.63 19.12
C THR A 24 -7.10 -3.16 17.76
N GLY A 25 -6.64 -1.91 17.68
CA GLY A 25 -6.18 -1.26 16.48
C GLY A 25 -7.28 -1.02 15.45
N LEU A 26 -6.88 -0.92 14.18
CA LEU A 26 -7.79 -0.69 13.05
C LEU A 26 -8.85 -1.80 12.99
N SER A 27 -10.12 -1.43 12.86
CA SER A 27 -11.25 -2.36 12.71
C SER A 27 -11.73 -2.45 11.26
N GLY A 28 -12.40 -3.54 10.89
CA GLY A 28 -13.00 -3.69 9.57
C GLY A 28 -14.10 -2.64 9.29
N ALA A 29 -14.84 -2.22 10.32
CA ALA A 29 -15.80 -1.11 10.22
C ALA A 29 -15.14 0.24 9.86
N GLU A 30 -13.94 0.52 10.38
CA GLU A 30 -13.17 1.71 10.00
C GLU A 30 -12.68 1.61 8.55
N VAL A 31 -12.24 0.42 8.10
CA VAL A 31 -11.90 0.17 6.68
C VAL A 31 -13.13 0.40 5.78
N ALA A 32 -14.30 -0.11 6.18
CA ALA A 32 -15.55 0.10 5.46
C ALA A 32 -15.92 1.58 5.34
N ALA A 33 -15.71 2.36 6.41
CA ALA A 33 -15.93 3.79 6.40
C ALA A 33 -14.97 4.53 5.45
N ILE A 34 -13.69 4.10 5.40
CA ILE A 34 -12.71 4.62 4.44
C ILE A 34 -13.15 4.32 3.01
N LEU A 35 -13.55 3.08 2.70
CA LEU A 35 -13.98 2.68 1.36
C LEU A 35 -15.23 3.44 0.89
N LYS A 36 -16.12 3.82 1.81
CA LYS A 36 -17.33 4.63 1.53
C LYS A 36 -17.05 6.14 1.42
N ASN A 37 -15.87 6.60 1.84
CA ASN A 37 -15.54 8.02 1.79
C ASN A 37 -15.34 8.47 0.34
N ALA A 38 -16.02 9.54 -0.07
CA ALA A 38 -15.93 10.09 -1.42
C ALA A 38 -14.52 10.56 -1.82
N ALA A 39 -13.64 10.84 -0.85
CA ALA A 39 -12.24 11.18 -1.10
C ALA A 39 -11.36 9.96 -1.40
N THR A 40 -11.81 8.75 -1.05
CA THR A 40 -11.10 7.50 -1.35
C THR A 40 -11.24 7.20 -2.84
N LYS A 41 -10.13 6.90 -3.49
CA LYS A 41 -10.10 6.63 -4.93
C LYS A 41 -9.81 5.16 -5.18
N GLN A 42 -10.68 4.53 -5.96
CA GLN A 42 -10.40 3.23 -6.55
C GLN A 42 -9.47 3.40 -7.75
N VAL A 43 -8.41 2.62 -7.79
CA VAL A 43 -7.51 2.54 -8.95
C VAL A 43 -8.20 1.74 -10.04
N LYS A 44 -8.50 2.42 -11.15
CA LYS A 44 -9.05 1.76 -12.34
C LYS A 44 -7.97 0.89 -12.97
N ASN A 45 -8.17 -0.42 -12.91
CA ASN A 45 -7.34 -1.35 -13.62
C ASN A 45 -7.73 -1.37 -15.12
N VAL A 46 -6.81 -1.02 -16.01
CA VAL A 46 -7.07 -0.99 -17.47
C VAL A 46 -6.20 -1.97 -18.26
N HIS A 47 -5.38 -2.79 -17.57
CA HIS A 47 -4.53 -3.83 -18.15
C HIS A 47 -4.52 -5.09 -17.24
N GLY A 48 -4.25 -6.28 -17.79
CA GLY A 48 -4.07 -7.48 -16.95
C GLY A 48 -2.81 -7.38 -16.07
N ASP A 49 -2.80 -8.08 -14.93
CA ASP A 49 -1.65 -8.26 -14.02
C ASP A 49 -1.06 -6.99 -13.38
N THR A 50 -1.92 -6.01 -13.11
CA THR A 50 -1.45 -4.68 -12.69
C THR A 50 -1.16 -4.56 -11.20
N PHE A 51 -1.79 -5.35 -10.33
CA PHE A 51 -1.67 -5.21 -8.87
C PHE A 51 -0.83 -6.34 -8.28
N GLN A 52 0.26 -5.98 -7.59
CA GLN A 52 1.22 -6.94 -7.06
C GLN A 52 1.53 -6.63 -5.60
N TYR A 53 1.25 -7.60 -4.72
CA TYR A 53 1.82 -7.64 -3.37
C TYR A 53 3.13 -8.40 -3.42
N GLU A 54 4.19 -7.80 -2.90
CA GLU A 54 5.51 -8.40 -2.81
C GLU A 54 6.06 -8.23 -1.40
N GLU A 55 6.71 -9.26 -0.89
CA GLU A 55 7.53 -9.20 0.31
C GLU A 55 8.90 -9.79 -0.02
N SER A 56 9.96 -9.05 0.27
CA SER A 56 11.32 -9.51 0.00
C SER A 56 11.74 -10.58 1.02
N GLU A 57 12.75 -11.38 0.71
CA GLU A 57 13.29 -12.30 1.72
C GLU A 57 13.92 -11.52 2.88
N ALA A 58 13.74 -12.03 4.11
CA ALA A 58 14.40 -11.47 5.28
C ALA A 58 15.93 -11.60 5.13
N SER A 59 16.66 -10.56 5.51
CA SER A 59 18.12 -10.60 5.50
C SER A 59 18.63 -11.20 6.82
N THR A 60 19.71 -11.99 6.77
CA THR A 60 20.35 -12.53 7.98
C THR A 60 21.86 -12.35 7.88
N THR A 61 22.43 -11.65 8.86
CA THR A 61 23.88 -11.46 9.00
C THR A 61 24.39 -12.25 10.19
N ARG A 62 25.37 -13.13 9.95
CA ARG A 62 26.01 -13.94 10.99
C ARG A 62 27.47 -13.54 11.19
N TYR A 63 27.89 -13.45 12.45
CA TYR A 63 29.24 -13.05 12.81
C TYR A 63 30.04 -14.28 13.28
N LYS A 64 31.17 -14.56 12.61
CA LYS A 64 32.08 -15.65 12.94
C LYS A 64 33.16 -15.20 13.91
N ASN A 65 33.48 -16.06 14.86
CA ASN A 65 34.70 -15.97 15.65
C ASN A 65 35.87 -16.41 14.77
N ALA A 66 36.86 -15.54 14.59
CA ALA A 66 38.02 -15.82 13.73
C ALA A 66 38.95 -16.92 14.28
N LEU A 67 38.93 -17.18 15.60
CA LEU A 67 39.78 -18.17 16.25
C LEU A 67 39.18 -19.58 16.20
N THR A 68 37.85 -19.70 16.36
CA THR A 68 37.16 -21.00 16.39
C THR A 68 36.43 -21.34 15.10
N GLY A 69 36.17 -20.35 14.23
CA GLY A 69 35.36 -20.49 13.02
C GLY A 69 33.85 -20.56 13.27
N GLU A 70 33.42 -20.56 14.53
CA GLU A 70 32.03 -20.71 14.95
C GLU A 70 31.28 -19.37 14.88
N TYR A 71 29.97 -19.42 14.60
CA TYR A 71 29.12 -18.24 14.67
C TYR A 71 28.77 -17.93 16.13
N TYR A 72 28.91 -16.66 16.54
CA TYR A 72 28.63 -16.23 17.92
C TYR A 72 27.51 -15.18 18.03
N ARG A 73 27.06 -14.63 16.90
CA ARG A 73 25.97 -13.65 16.83
C ARG A 73 25.25 -13.75 15.49
N GLU A 74 23.95 -13.54 15.52
CA GLU A 74 23.08 -13.41 14.36
C GLU A 74 22.23 -12.14 14.51
N THR A 75 22.03 -11.42 13.41
CA THR A 75 21.07 -10.33 13.30
C THR A 75 20.23 -10.55 12.05
N SER A 76 18.91 -10.44 12.20
CA SER A 76 17.96 -10.60 11.09
C SER A 76 17.12 -9.36 10.92
N GLU A 77 16.84 -9.00 9.66
CA GLU A 77 15.97 -7.88 9.29
C GLU A 77 14.83 -8.42 8.44
N PRO A 78 13.56 -8.09 8.75
CA PRO A 78 12.42 -8.47 7.93
C PRO A 78 12.55 -7.96 6.49
N GLY A 79 11.88 -8.65 5.57
CA GLY A 79 11.76 -8.23 4.19
C GLY A 79 11.02 -6.92 4.02
N GLU A 80 11.31 -6.19 2.94
CA GLU A 80 10.50 -5.05 2.53
C GLU A 80 9.21 -5.55 1.88
N VAL A 81 8.08 -5.13 2.44
CA VAL A 81 6.73 -5.31 1.88
C VAL A 81 6.41 -4.15 0.94
N LYS A 82 5.74 -4.42 -0.19
CA LYS A 82 5.22 -3.38 -1.08
C LYS A 82 3.99 -3.83 -1.87
N LEU A 83 3.14 -2.85 -2.17
CA LEU A 83 2.08 -2.96 -3.18
C LEU A 83 2.49 -2.13 -4.40
N ASN A 84 2.68 -2.80 -5.54
CA ASN A 84 2.96 -2.15 -6.82
C ASN A 84 1.70 -2.16 -7.68
N PHE A 85 1.43 -1.02 -8.33
CA PHE A 85 0.33 -0.90 -9.27
C PHE A 85 0.60 0.13 -10.37
N THR A 86 -0.07 -0.04 -11.51
CA THR A 86 -0.05 0.95 -12.60
C THR A 86 -1.44 1.51 -12.84
N ILE A 87 -1.56 2.84 -12.88
CA ILE A 87 -2.81 3.50 -13.24
C ILE A 87 -2.72 3.89 -14.72
N GLY A 88 -3.53 3.27 -15.57
CA GLY A 88 -3.51 3.59 -17.01
C GLY A 88 -4.41 4.76 -17.40
N GLU A 89 -5.48 5.04 -16.64
CA GLU A 89 -6.33 6.22 -16.80
C GLU A 89 -6.34 7.04 -15.50
N TYR A 90 -5.85 8.28 -15.55
CA TYR A 90 -5.79 9.19 -14.40
C TYR A 90 -5.88 10.65 -14.83
N ASP A 91 -6.46 11.48 -13.97
CA ASP A 91 -6.49 12.94 -14.14
C ASP A 91 -5.23 13.63 -13.56
N TYR A 92 -5.06 14.91 -13.86
CA TYR A 92 -3.91 15.68 -13.35
C TYR A 92 -3.93 15.83 -11.83
N ALA A 93 -5.10 15.82 -11.20
CA ALA A 93 -5.23 15.82 -9.74
C ALA A 93 -4.64 14.55 -9.12
N THR A 94 -4.98 13.37 -9.64
CA THR A 94 -4.42 12.07 -9.24
C THR A 94 -2.93 12.01 -9.49
N LYS A 95 -2.47 12.54 -10.63
CA LYS A 95 -1.03 12.66 -10.90
C LYS A 95 -0.32 13.51 -9.84
N ALA A 96 -0.88 14.67 -9.48
CA ALA A 96 -0.32 15.52 -8.44
C ALA A 96 -0.36 14.87 -7.06
N ASP A 97 -1.42 14.13 -6.77
CA ASP A 97 -1.63 13.50 -5.47
C ASP A 97 -0.64 12.36 -5.20
N LEU A 98 -0.18 11.68 -6.25
CA LEU A 98 0.74 10.54 -6.15
C LEU A 98 2.18 10.87 -6.54
N GLN A 99 2.43 11.84 -7.45
CA GLN A 99 3.78 12.28 -7.86
C GLN A 99 4.21 13.63 -7.28
N GLY A 100 3.31 14.34 -6.59
CA GLY A 100 3.54 15.71 -6.17
C GLY A 100 3.43 16.69 -7.33
N GLY A 101 3.91 17.92 -7.14
CA GLY A 101 3.80 18.97 -8.14
C GLY A 101 2.51 19.77 -8.02
N LYS A 102 2.17 20.50 -9.10
CA LYS A 102 0.94 21.30 -9.15
C LYS A 102 0.13 20.89 -10.36
N SER A 103 -1.16 20.70 -10.16
CA SER A 103 -2.12 20.43 -11.23
C SER A 103 -3.15 21.54 -11.36
N THR A 104 -3.69 21.64 -12.57
CA THR A 104 -4.98 22.23 -12.88
C THR A 104 -5.83 21.17 -13.58
N ASP A 105 -7.06 21.50 -13.95
CA ASP A 105 -7.90 20.61 -14.75
C ASP A 105 -7.29 20.28 -16.14
N LYS A 106 -6.32 21.08 -16.60
CA LYS A 106 -5.75 21.01 -17.96
C LYS A 106 -4.26 20.74 -18.01
N SER A 107 -3.55 20.74 -16.88
CA SER A 107 -2.10 20.59 -16.87
C SER A 107 -1.57 20.08 -15.55
N TRP A 108 -0.35 19.56 -15.59
CA TRP A 108 0.44 19.24 -14.40
C TRP A 108 1.88 19.63 -14.62
N GLU A 109 2.49 20.28 -13.62
CA GLU A 109 3.91 20.61 -13.59
C GLU A 109 4.62 19.86 -12.46
N ARG A 110 5.81 19.33 -12.78
CA ARG A 110 6.63 18.59 -11.81
C ARG A 110 7.15 19.54 -10.74
N GLY A 111 6.87 19.23 -9.48
CA GLY A 111 7.42 19.94 -8.33
C GLY A 111 8.77 19.42 -7.89
N LYS A 112 9.38 20.11 -6.91
CA LYS A 112 10.48 19.54 -6.11
C LYS A 112 9.99 18.29 -5.38
N TYR A 113 10.88 17.32 -5.21
CA TYR A 113 10.57 16.10 -4.47
C TYR A 113 10.08 16.42 -3.06
N LYS A 114 8.99 15.76 -2.66
CA LYS A 114 8.44 15.75 -1.30
C LYS A 114 7.95 14.33 -1.00
N PRO A 115 8.16 13.80 0.20
CA PRO A 115 7.55 12.54 0.61
C PRO A 115 6.02 12.63 0.52
N ILE A 116 5.40 11.62 -0.08
CA ILE A 116 3.95 11.47 -0.17
C ILE A 116 3.58 10.23 0.61
N HIS A 117 2.56 10.36 1.46
CA HIS A 117 2.04 9.25 2.24
C HIS A 117 0.56 9.09 1.95
N LYS A 118 0.11 7.85 1.76
CA LYS A 118 -1.29 7.50 1.56
C LYS A 118 -1.64 6.24 2.34
N CYS A 119 -2.91 6.09 2.68
CA CYS A 119 -3.45 4.78 3.00
C CYS A 119 -3.65 4.03 1.68
N VAL A 120 -3.25 2.75 1.61
CA VAL A 120 -3.47 1.88 0.44
C VAL A 120 -4.18 0.63 0.89
N ILE A 121 -5.22 0.23 0.16
CA ILE A 121 -6.04 -0.94 0.47
C ILE A 121 -6.13 -1.78 -0.81
N GLY A 122 -5.61 -3.01 -0.76
CA GLY A 122 -5.85 -4.02 -1.80
C GLY A 122 -6.95 -4.98 -1.35
N LYS A 123 -7.81 -5.40 -2.25
CA LYS A 123 -8.73 -6.53 -2.05
C LYS A 123 -8.28 -7.68 -2.96
N THR A 124 -8.19 -8.87 -2.40
CA THR A 124 -7.94 -10.09 -3.15
C THR A 124 -9.25 -10.68 -3.67
N LYS A 125 -9.17 -11.47 -4.75
CA LYS A 125 -10.36 -12.13 -5.34
C LYS A 125 -11.14 -13.03 -4.38
N ASP A 126 -10.51 -13.52 -3.32
CA ASP A 126 -11.14 -14.34 -2.28
C ASP A 126 -11.64 -13.53 -1.08
N GLY A 127 -11.72 -12.20 -1.22
CA GLY A 127 -12.34 -11.33 -0.23
C GLY A 127 -11.44 -10.99 0.95
N VAL A 128 -10.13 -10.88 0.76
CA VAL A 128 -9.21 -10.44 1.82
C VAL A 128 -8.72 -9.02 1.53
N TYR A 129 -8.90 -8.14 2.50
CA TYR A 129 -8.44 -6.76 2.44
C TYR A 129 -7.05 -6.64 3.08
N VAL A 130 -6.05 -6.26 2.29
CA VAL A 130 -4.70 -5.89 2.73
C VAL A 130 -4.65 -4.38 2.89
N VAL A 131 -4.44 -3.91 4.12
CA VAL A 131 -4.47 -2.47 4.44
C VAL A 131 -3.10 -2.01 4.89
N PHE A 132 -2.54 -1.02 4.19
CA PHE A 132 -1.41 -0.22 4.64
C PHE A 132 -1.94 1.14 5.12
N PRO A 133 -2.10 1.37 6.44
CA PRO A 133 -2.71 2.60 6.96
C PRO A 133 -1.92 3.87 6.61
N LYS A 134 -0.61 3.71 6.40
CA LYS A 134 0.30 4.74 5.92
C LYS A 134 1.41 4.06 5.12
N ALA A 135 1.50 4.38 3.84
CA ALA A 135 2.54 3.92 2.95
C ALA A 135 3.31 5.10 2.35
N ALA A 136 4.63 4.96 2.21
CA ALA A 136 5.43 5.83 1.35
C ALA A 136 5.04 5.56 -0.11
N ILE A 137 4.66 6.61 -0.82
CA ILE A 137 4.27 6.53 -2.23
C ILE A 137 5.42 7.01 -3.11
N ASN A 138 5.87 6.13 -3.99
CA ASN A 138 6.79 6.48 -5.07
C ASN A 138 6.08 6.24 -6.40
N ALA A 139 5.70 7.32 -7.08
CA ALA A 139 5.03 7.25 -8.36
C ALA A 139 5.87 7.85 -9.48
N ARG A 140 5.88 7.17 -10.63
CA ARG A 140 6.64 7.57 -11.84
C ARG A 140 5.85 7.28 -13.11
N GLY A 141 6.16 8.01 -14.18
CA GLY A 141 5.65 7.64 -15.51
C GLY A 141 6.28 6.32 -15.92
N SER A 142 5.47 5.39 -16.40
CA SER A 142 5.92 4.12 -16.97
C SER A 142 5.44 4.04 -18.41
N ASN A 143 6.27 3.51 -19.30
CA ASN A 143 5.91 3.32 -20.70
C ASN A 143 5.62 1.83 -20.93
N THR A 144 4.38 1.52 -21.28
CA THR A 144 3.95 0.16 -21.66
C THR A 144 3.23 0.28 -22.98
N ASP A 145 3.66 -0.46 -24.01
CA ASP A 145 3.01 -0.50 -25.32
C ASP A 145 2.67 0.88 -25.94
N LYS A 146 3.59 1.84 -25.80
CA LYS A 146 3.46 3.23 -26.28
C LYS A 146 2.46 4.10 -25.48
N ALA A 147 1.87 3.57 -24.41
CA ALA A 147 1.06 4.32 -23.45
C ALA A 147 1.88 4.74 -22.22
N VAL A 148 1.58 5.92 -21.67
CA VAL A 148 2.23 6.41 -20.45
C VAL A 148 1.33 6.18 -19.23
N GLY A 149 1.52 5.05 -18.57
CA GLY A 149 0.90 4.74 -17.29
C GLY A 149 1.55 5.48 -16.12
N LEU A 150 0.84 5.53 -15.00
CA LEU A 150 1.37 5.99 -13.71
C LEU A 150 1.69 4.78 -12.85
N ALA A 151 2.95 4.35 -12.86
CA ALA A 151 3.42 3.28 -11.97
C ALA A 151 3.60 3.84 -10.56
N VAL A 152 3.12 3.10 -9.57
CA VAL A 152 3.14 3.45 -8.14
C VAL A 152 3.67 2.27 -7.35
N SER A 153 4.59 2.54 -6.43
CA SER A 153 5.01 1.62 -5.39
C SER A 153 4.62 2.21 -4.03
N ALA A 154 3.90 1.42 -3.24
CA ALA A 154 3.45 1.76 -1.91
C ALA A 154 4.14 0.84 -0.89
N VAL A 155 5.01 1.43 -0.06
CA VAL A 155 5.76 0.71 0.99
C VAL A 155 5.18 1.09 2.35
N PRO A 156 4.65 0.15 3.16
CA PRO A 156 4.06 0.46 4.45
C PRO A 156 5.11 1.06 5.40
N LEU A 157 4.69 2.05 6.18
CA LEU A 157 5.51 2.73 7.17
C LEU A 157 4.89 2.58 8.55
N SER A 158 5.73 2.75 9.58
CA SER A 158 5.20 3.06 10.91
C SER A 158 4.30 4.29 10.85
N THR A 159 3.10 4.15 11.40
CA THR A 159 2.05 5.16 11.33
C THR A 159 2.35 6.33 12.27
N GLY A 160 3.03 6.04 13.39
CA GLY A 160 3.15 6.95 14.54
C GLY A 160 1.86 7.08 15.34
N VAL A 161 0.84 6.27 15.03
CA VAL A 161 -0.45 6.25 15.71
C VAL A 161 -0.47 5.05 16.66
N ASP A 162 -0.70 5.33 17.94
CA ASP A 162 -0.75 4.32 18.98
C ASP A 162 -1.87 3.29 18.72
N GLY A 163 -1.52 2.00 18.78
CA GLY A 163 -2.43 0.89 18.45
C GLY A 163 -2.61 0.59 16.96
N LEU A 164 -1.96 1.33 16.05
CA LEU A 164 -2.14 1.15 14.60
C LEU A 164 -0.88 0.55 13.95
N ALA A 165 -0.98 -0.72 13.56
CA ALA A 165 0.06 -1.43 12.81
C ALA A 165 0.32 -0.80 11.43
N SER A 166 1.51 -1.03 10.87
CA SER A 166 1.88 -0.59 9.51
C SER A 166 1.13 -1.36 8.42
N GLU A 167 0.62 -2.54 8.76
CA GLU A 167 -0.13 -3.42 7.89
C GLU A 167 -1.16 -4.21 8.70
N LYS A 168 -2.36 -4.39 8.16
CA LYS A 168 -3.39 -5.27 8.74
C LYS A 168 -4.25 -5.88 7.65
N TRP A 169 -4.60 -7.14 7.84
CA TRP A 169 -5.41 -7.91 6.90
C TRP A 169 -6.80 -8.15 7.52
N PHE A 170 -7.84 -8.08 6.69
CA PHE A 170 -9.22 -8.35 7.12
C PHE A 170 -9.90 -9.31 6.15
N ASP A 171 -10.62 -10.27 6.70
CA ASP A 171 -11.63 -11.01 5.93
C ASP A 171 -12.75 -10.05 5.52
N GLU A 172 -13.33 -10.24 4.34
CA GLU A 172 -14.42 -9.41 3.84
C GLU A 172 -15.59 -9.34 4.82
N SER A 173 -15.87 -10.41 5.57
CA SER A 173 -16.93 -10.42 6.58
C SER A 173 -16.76 -9.40 7.71
N GLU A 174 -15.53 -8.92 7.96
CA GLU A 174 -15.26 -7.86 8.94
C GLU A 174 -15.45 -6.45 8.36
N VAL A 175 -15.35 -6.31 7.03
CA VAL A 175 -15.39 -5.02 6.32
C VAL A 175 -16.77 -4.76 5.73
N VAL A 176 -17.35 -5.77 5.08
CA VAL A 176 -18.69 -5.76 4.52
C VAL A 176 -19.56 -6.54 5.50
N ALA A 177 -20.44 -5.84 6.21
CA ALA A 177 -21.46 -6.52 7.01
C ALA A 177 -22.29 -7.43 6.08
N PRO A 178 -22.61 -8.67 6.48
CA PRO A 178 -23.47 -9.53 5.68
C PRO A 178 -24.80 -8.80 5.45
N GLU A 179 -25.22 -8.69 4.20
CA GLU A 179 -26.58 -8.24 3.88
C GLU A 179 -27.53 -9.25 4.54
N GLY A 180 -28.26 -8.78 5.55
CA GLY A 180 -29.25 -9.58 6.28
C GLY A 180 -30.53 -9.82 5.50
#